data_AF-A0A819H977-F1
#
_entry.id   AF-A0A819H977-F1
#
_cell.length_a   1.000
_cell.length_b   1.000
_cell.length_c   1.000
_cell.angle_alpha   90.00
_cell.angle_beta   90.00
_cell.angle_gamma   90.00
#
_symmetry.space_group_name_H-M   'P 1'
#
loop_
_entity.id
_entity.type
_entity.pdbx_description
1 polymer ?
#
loop_
_entity_poly.entity_id
_entity_poly.type
_entity_poly.pdbx_seq_one_letter_code
_entity_poly.pdbx_strand_id
1 'polypeptide(L)'
;MSLNNEQCSTLTHRLCETIDEFDTLMVDLLETSISSIRVTVDENLEISFPVRFGSRNYEKFWSFTVELRHLSMFETNTTDEISLDPSNWNDLRLLGHQIMDNMIDYTRDIRLRPPWRPVPPAIKQTILNSDFPLQGQSAWEVYDELCSTFLPYNVGNIHPHFWGHVYGAGSTIGALAEFITGTVNTMSWGGQQSSIYLECKVLSWLKHLIGFPNDETSSGILVSGTSVATIVALAVARKKFHERNMIIYCSKDTHSCITRAANLLNINKENIVYVPTNEQRQMDLQALEACIDPNACGFIVGSAGTVGTGAIDDLQGLADLCARRSNDLWFHVDGAIGAVACCSKRLRPLFIGLERADSIAFDLHKWL
;
A
#
# COMPACT_ATOMS: atom_id res chain seq x y z
N MET A 1 -5.36 27.30 23.33
CA MET A 1 -4.57 26.15 22.83
C MET A 1 -3.09 26.53 22.90
N SER A 2 -2.22 25.68 23.44
CA SER A 2 -0.77 25.87 23.35
C SER A 2 -0.28 25.45 21.97
N LEU A 3 0.37 26.37 21.25
CA LEU A 3 1.01 26.08 19.96
C LEU A 3 2.20 25.13 20.18
N ASN A 4 2.40 24.19 19.25
CA ASN A 4 3.57 23.31 19.31
C ASN A 4 4.84 24.05 18.82
N ASN A 5 6.02 23.51 19.10
CA ASN A 5 7.30 24.18 18.82
C ASN A 5 7.51 24.52 17.34
N GLU A 6 6.93 23.74 16.43
CA GLU A 6 7.04 23.96 14.99
C GLU A 6 6.15 25.13 14.54
N GLN A 7 4.92 25.21 15.05
CA GLN A 7 4.03 26.34 14.86
C GLN A 7 4.59 27.63 15.46
N CYS A 8 5.24 27.55 16.63
CA CYS A 8 5.96 28.67 17.21
C CYS A 8 7.14 29.10 16.33
N SER A 9 7.90 28.16 15.74
CA SER A 9 9.04 28.47 14.88
C SER A 9 8.64 29.14 13.57
N THR A 10 7.53 28.71 12.94
CA THR A 10 7.02 29.32 11.70
C THR A 10 6.43 30.71 11.96
N LEU A 11 5.74 30.91 13.08
CA LEU A 11 5.29 32.24 13.50
C LEU A 11 6.46 33.17 13.82
N THR A 12 7.50 32.65 14.49
CA THR A 12 8.72 33.42 14.80
C THR A 12 9.47 33.82 13.54
N HIS A 13 9.62 32.93 12.56
CA HIS A 13 10.29 33.24 11.29
C HIS A 13 9.55 34.34 10.50
N ARG A 14 8.21 34.26 10.43
CA ARG A 14 7.39 35.28 9.75
C ARG A 14 7.35 36.61 10.50
N LEU A 15 7.42 36.58 11.84
CA LEU A 15 7.60 37.77 12.66
C LEU A 15 8.97 38.42 12.41
N CYS A 16 10.04 37.64 12.32
CA CYS A 16 11.38 38.13 11.95
C CYS A 16 11.39 38.79 10.57
N GLU A 17 10.74 38.20 9.56
CA GLU A 17 10.62 38.79 8.21
C GLU A 17 9.79 40.10 8.21
N THR A 18 8.82 40.23 9.12
CA THR A 18 8.04 41.48 9.30
C THR A 18 8.83 42.53 10.11
N ILE A 19 9.81 42.08 10.91
CA ILE A 19 10.71 42.92 11.70
C ILE A 19 11.88 43.46 10.86
N ASP A 20 12.25 42.82 9.75
CA ASP A 20 13.25 43.36 8.81
C ASP A 20 12.79 44.69 8.16
N GLU A 21 11.47 44.95 8.09
CA GLU A 21 10.95 46.28 7.70
C GLU A 21 11.09 47.35 8.82
N PHE A 22 11.46 46.95 10.04
CA PHE A 22 11.63 47.79 11.22
C PHE A 22 13.08 48.25 11.46
N ASP A 23 14.01 47.90 10.55
CA ASP A 23 15.44 48.23 10.64
C ASP A 23 15.74 49.74 10.71
N THR A 24 14.78 50.60 10.32
CA THR A 24 14.99 52.06 10.33
C THR A 24 14.83 52.69 11.73
N LEU A 25 14.35 51.94 12.73
CA LEU A 25 14.19 52.43 14.11
C LEU A 25 15.21 51.85 15.11
N MET A 26 16.15 51.01 14.65
CA MET A 26 17.03 50.17 15.47
C MET A 26 18.46 50.70 15.62
N VAL A 27 18.63 51.99 15.96
CA VAL A 27 19.96 52.51 16.34
C VAL A 27 20.15 52.61 17.87
N ASP A 28 19.07 52.60 18.68
CA ASP A 28 19.16 52.81 20.14
C ASP A 28 18.86 51.56 21.02
N LEU A 29 18.63 50.37 20.44
CA LEU A 29 18.15 49.17 21.16
C LEU A 29 19.16 47.99 21.21
N LEU A 30 20.45 48.25 21.01
CA LEU A 30 21.50 47.23 20.83
C LEU A 30 21.87 46.38 22.06
N GLU A 31 21.13 46.43 23.18
CA GLU A 31 21.43 45.58 24.36
C GLU A 31 20.19 44.93 25.00
N THR A 32 19.16 44.60 24.23
CA THR A 32 17.96 43.93 24.77
C THR A 32 17.77 42.51 24.28
N SER A 33 17.78 41.57 25.23
CA SER A 33 17.42 40.16 25.01
C SER A 33 15.92 39.95 25.23
N ILE A 34 15.24 39.41 24.22
CA ILE A 34 13.82 39.04 24.29
C ILE A 34 13.68 37.83 25.21
N SER A 35 12.97 37.97 26.34
CA SER A 35 12.86 36.90 27.35
C SER A 35 11.61 36.03 27.22
N SER A 36 10.54 36.49 26.56
CA SER A 36 9.33 35.68 26.32
C SER A 36 8.42 36.29 25.25
N ILE A 37 7.70 35.46 24.49
CA ILE A 37 6.60 35.88 23.60
C ILE A 37 5.32 35.18 24.07
N ARG A 38 4.20 35.89 24.20
CA ARG A 38 2.92 35.32 24.65
C ARG A 38 1.83 35.63 23.62
N VAL A 39 1.26 34.59 23.00
CA VAL A 39 0.18 34.74 22.01
C VAL A 39 -1.15 34.37 22.65
N THR A 40 -2.11 35.28 22.64
CA THR A 40 -3.48 35.02 23.11
C THR A 40 -4.40 35.00 21.89
N VAL A 41 -5.01 33.86 21.61
CA VAL A 41 -5.94 33.71 20.48
C VAL A 41 -7.26 34.34 20.89
N ASP A 42 -7.43 35.59 20.50
CA ASP A 42 -8.63 36.19 19.90
C ASP A 42 -8.30 37.68 19.69
N GLU A 43 -8.02 38.02 18.44
CA GLU A 43 -7.86 39.37 17.85
C GLU A 43 -6.65 40.26 18.22
N ASN A 44 -5.74 39.88 19.14
CA ASN A 44 -4.52 40.68 19.42
C ASN A 44 -3.24 39.86 19.66
N LEU A 45 -2.13 40.27 19.04
CA LEU A 45 -0.78 39.72 19.29
C LEU A 45 0.00 40.69 20.19
N GLU A 46 0.29 40.29 21.43
CA GLU A 46 1.01 41.14 22.39
C GLU A 46 2.42 40.59 22.64
N ILE A 47 3.46 41.35 22.30
CA ILE A 47 4.86 40.94 22.48
C ILE A 47 5.48 41.80 23.57
N SER A 48 6.06 41.16 24.58
CA SER A 48 6.67 41.83 25.73
C SER A 48 8.11 41.36 25.94
N PHE A 49 9.03 42.31 26.09
CA PHE A 49 10.41 41.99 26.44
C PHE A 49 11.00 43.04 27.39
N PRO A 50 11.92 42.63 28.28
CA PRO A 50 12.53 43.53 29.25
C PRO A 50 13.51 44.45 28.54
N VAL A 51 13.47 45.74 28.88
CA VAL A 51 14.41 46.74 28.39
C VAL A 51 15.26 47.24 29.56
N ARG A 52 16.59 47.13 29.42
CA ARG A 52 17.54 47.69 30.39
C ARG A 52 17.98 49.07 29.95
N PHE A 53 17.89 50.03 30.87
CA PHE A 53 18.47 51.36 30.69
C PHE A 53 19.33 51.67 31.92
N GLY A 54 20.65 51.54 31.77
CA GLY A 54 21.59 51.62 32.89
C GLY A 54 21.38 50.48 33.90
N SER A 55 21.33 50.80 35.20
CA SER A 55 21.20 49.81 36.29
C SER A 55 19.76 49.44 36.67
N ARG A 56 18.75 49.93 35.94
CA ARG A 56 17.33 49.67 36.21
C ARG A 56 16.71 48.83 35.08
N ASN A 57 15.88 47.86 35.48
CA ASN A 57 15.06 47.06 34.56
C ASN A 57 13.70 47.73 34.40
N TYR A 58 13.25 47.91 33.16
CA TYR A 58 11.88 48.32 32.84
C TYR A 58 11.22 47.23 31.98
N GLU A 59 9.97 46.89 32.24
CA GLU A 59 9.14 46.14 31.29
C GLU A 59 8.43 47.13 30.38
N LYS A 60 8.64 47.02 29.07
CA LYS A 60 7.94 47.83 28.08
C LYS A 60 7.01 46.91 27.30
N PHE A 61 5.74 47.23 27.28
CA PHE A 61 4.71 46.48 26.57
C PHE A 61 4.46 47.12 25.22
N TRP A 62 4.54 46.34 24.16
CA TRP A 62 4.08 46.74 22.83
C TRP A 62 2.93 45.82 22.44
N SER A 63 1.75 46.40 22.26
CA SER A 63 0.58 45.70 21.75
C SER A 63 0.37 46.13 20.32
N PHE A 64 0.36 45.19 19.39
CA PHE A 64 -0.02 45.43 18.01
C PHE A 64 -1.26 44.59 17.71
N THR A 65 -2.31 45.25 17.21
CA THR A 65 -3.45 44.55 16.63
C THR A 65 -3.05 44.16 15.22
N VAL A 66 -2.69 42.88 15.01
CA VAL A 66 -2.56 42.34 13.67
C VAL A 66 -3.97 42.07 13.17
N GLU A 67 -4.52 42.99 12.38
CA GLU A 67 -5.69 42.67 11.58
C GLU A 67 -5.27 41.55 10.63
N LEU A 68 -5.80 40.33 10.82
CA LEU A 68 -5.62 39.21 9.90
C LEU A 68 -6.41 39.48 8.61
N ARG A 69 -6.13 40.60 7.91
CA ARG A 69 -6.63 40.85 6.58
C ARG A 69 -5.80 40.00 5.61
N HIS A 70 -6.46 39.01 5.02
CA HIS A 70 -5.93 38.07 4.04
C HIS A 70 -5.07 36.90 4.55
N LEU A 71 -5.60 36.13 5.50
CA LEU A 71 -5.54 34.66 5.39
C LEU A 71 -6.90 34.14 4.90
N SER A 72 -7.47 34.77 3.88
CA SER A 72 -8.51 34.16 3.05
C SER A 72 -7.84 33.09 2.20
N MET A 73 -7.50 31.95 2.79
CA MET A 73 -7.37 30.72 2.02
C MET A 73 -8.76 30.41 1.48
N PHE A 74 -9.02 30.86 0.25
CA PHE A 74 -10.18 30.49 -0.56
C PHE A 74 -11.51 30.43 0.21
N GLU A 75 -12.06 31.57 0.62
CA GLU A 75 -13.51 31.67 0.72
C GLU A 75 -14.07 31.68 -0.70
N THR A 76 -14.21 30.49 -1.28
CA THR A 76 -15.07 30.31 -2.44
C THR A 76 -16.49 30.55 -1.95
N ASN A 77 -17.09 31.68 -2.35
CA ASN A 77 -18.54 31.89 -2.32
C ASN A 77 -19.20 30.69 -3.03
N THR A 78 -19.56 29.67 -2.27
CA THR A 78 -20.08 28.37 -2.74
C THR A 78 -21.53 28.16 -2.36
N THR A 79 -22.24 29.23 -1.98
CA THR A 79 -23.59 29.11 -1.42
C THR A 79 -24.64 28.58 -2.40
N ASP A 80 -24.31 28.41 -3.68
CA ASP A 80 -25.23 27.88 -4.71
C ASP A 80 -24.72 26.63 -5.46
N GLU A 81 -23.56 26.05 -5.09
CA GLU A 81 -23.09 24.83 -5.77
C GLU A 81 -23.71 23.58 -5.14
N ILE A 82 -24.53 22.86 -5.92
CA ILE A 82 -25.02 21.54 -5.52
C ILE A 82 -23.82 20.59 -5.55
N SER A 83 -23.27 20.30 -4.37
CA SER A 83 -22.15 19.36 -4.19
C SER A 83 -22.61 18.05 -3.55
N LEU A 84 -21.81 17.00 -3.73
CA LEU A 84 -21.91 15.74 -2.98
C LEU A 84 -21.15 15.79 -1.65
N ASP A 85 -20.61 16.95 -1.29
CA ASP A 85 -19.90 17.15 -0.03
C ASP A 85 -20.82 16.91 1.18
N PRO A 86 -20.24 16.46 2.30
CA PRO A 86 -20.95 16.40 3.57
C PRO A 86 -21.56 17.76 3.90
N SER A 87 -22.85 17.78 4.22
CA SER A 87 -23.52 18.98 4.71
C SER A 87 -22.97 19.47 6.07
N ASN A 88 -22.27 18.59 6.82
CA ASN A 88 -21.60 18.92 8.07
C ASN A 88 -20.27 18.16 8.22
N TRP A 89 -19.16 18.84 7.92
CA TRP A 89 -17.80 18.30 8.05
C TRP A 89 -17.39 17.96 9.49
N ASN A 90 -17.92 18.66 10.50
CA ASN A 90 -17.63 18.34 11.90
C ASN A 90 -18.29 17.03 12.32
N ASP A 91 -19.51 16.79 11.86
CA ASP A 91 -20.22 15.52 12.11
C ASP A 91 -19.50 14.34 11.45
N LEU A 92 -19.09 14.49 10.17
CA LEU A 92 -18.29 13.46 9.50
C LEU A 92 -16.96 13.20 10.23
N ARG A 93 -16.31 14.25 10.76
CA ARG A 93 -15.08 14.08 11.55
C ARG A 93 -15.32 13.27 12.82
N LEU A 94 -16.41 13.53 13.54
CA LEU A 94 -16.79 12.76 14.73
C LEU A 94 -17.05 11.29 14.38
N LEU A 95 -17.77 11.03 13.29
CA LEU A 95 -17.98 9.67 12.78
C LEU A 95 -16.65 9.00 12.43
N GLY A 96 -15.75 9.70 11.74
CA GLY A 96 -14.42 9.20 11.39
C GLY A 96 -13.59 8.81 12.62
N HIS A 97 -13.62 9.62 13.68
CA HIS A 97 -12.98 9.27 14.96
C HIS A 97 -13.60 8.02 15.59
N GLN A 98 -14.93 7.94 15.63
CA GLN A 98 -15.64 6.77 16.18
C GLN A 98 -15.27 5.48 15.41
N ILE A 99 -15.25 5.54 14.08
CA ILE A 99 -14.87 4.40 13.23
C ILE A 99 -13.43 3.98 13.53
N MET A 100 -12.51 4.93 13.60
CA MET A 100 -11.10 4.66 13.84
C MET A 100 -10.88 3.99 15.19
N ASP A 101 -11.45 4.54 16.26
CA ASP A 101 -11.37 3.98 17.60
C ASP A 101 -11.94 2.55 17.64
N ASN A 102 -13.12 2.35 17.05
CA ASN A 102 -13.76 1.04 16.98
C ASN A 102 -12.94 0.01 16.19
N MET A 103 -12.26 0.41 15.10
CA MET A 103 -11.48 -0.53 14.27
C MET A 103 -10.13 -0.89 14.90
N ILE A 104 -9.52 0.05 15.62
CA ILE A 104 -8.34 -0.21 16.45
C ILE A 104 -8.71 -1.20 17.56
N ASP A 105 -9.79 -0.94 18.29
CA ASP A 105 -10.30 -1.82 19.33
C ASP A 105 -10.71 -3.19 18.78
N TYR A 106 -11.35 -3.22 17.61
CA TYR A 106 -11.71 -4.47 16.91
C TYR A 106 -10.48 -5.35 16.67
N THR A 107 -9.37 -4.75 16.23
CA THR A 107 -8.12 -5.48 15.97
C THR A 107 -7.41 -5.89 17.26
N ARG A 108 -7.35 -5.00 18.26
CA ARG A 108 -6.78 -5.27 19.59
C ARG A 108 -7.45 -6.49 20.24
N ASP A 109 -8.78 -6.50 20.22
CA ASP A 109 -9.60 -7.45 20.96
C ASP A 109 -9.99 -8.68 20.13
N ILE A 110 -9.47 -8.82 18.90
CA ILE A 110 -9.89 -9.89 17.98
C ILE A 110 -9.73 -11.29 18.59
N ARG A 111 -8.72 -11.47 19.45
CA ARG A 111 -8.41 -12.74 20.14
C ARG A 111 -9.48 -13.17 21.15
N LEU A 112 -10.34 -12.24 21.56
CA LEU A 112 -11.46 -12.50 22.48
C LEU A 112 -12.70 -13.00 21.74
N ARG A 113 -12.68 -13.01 20.42
CA ARG A 113 -13.80 -13.43 19.56
C ARG A 113 -13.49 -14.79 18.93
N PRO A 114 -14.51 -15.58 18.58
CA PRO A 114 -14.34 -16.76 17.73
C PRO A 114 -13.65 -16.39 16.41
N PRO A 115 -12.75 -17.23 15.89
CA PRO A 115 -12.07 -16.97 14.63
C PRO A 115 -13.04 -16.76 13.46
N TRP A 116 -14.14 -17.51 13.45
CA TRP A 116 -15.17 -17.42 12.43
C TRP A 116 -16.55 -17.68 13.05
N ARG A 117 -17.59 -17.04 12.50
CA ARG A 117 -18.99 -17.25 12.90
C ARG A 117 -19.86 -17.35 11.65
N PRO A 118 -20.82 -18.30 11.59
CA PRO A 118 -21.78 -18.33 10.50
C PRO A 118 -22.72 -17.11 10.59
N VAL A 119 -23.10 -16.58 9.43
CA VAL A 119 -24.11 -15.52 9.34
C VAL A 119 -25.47 -16.09 9.79
N PRO A 120 -26.16 -15.50 10.78
CA PRO A 120 -27.48 -15.95 11.20
C PRO A 120 -28.49 -15.90 10.05
N PRO A 121 -29.43 -16.87 9.92
CA PRO A 121 -30.40 -16.88 8.84
C PRO A 121 -31.24 -15.60 8.73
N ALA A 122 -31.61 -15.00 9.87
CA ALA A 122 -32.35 -13.74 9.91
C ALA A 122 -31.55 -12.58 9.28
N ILE A 123 -30.29 -12.40 9.68
CA ILE A 123 -29.40 -11.38 9.10
C ILE A 123 -29.20 -11.62 7.60
N LYS A 124 -28.95 -12.88 7.21
CA LYS A 124 -28.83 -13.24 5.79
C LYS A 124 -30.09 -12.88 5.00
N GLN A 125 -31.28 -13.16 5.53
CA GLN A 125 -32.54 -12.81 4.89
C GLN A 125 -32.74 -11.30 4.80
N THR A 126 -32.41 -10.55 5.85
CA THR A 126 -32.46 -9.09 5.83
C THR A 126 -31.58 -8.52 4.72
N ILE A 127 -30.33 -8.98 4.60
CA ILE A 127 -29.39 -8.52 3.56
C ILE A 127 -29.89 -8.89 2.15
N LEU A 128 -30.45 -10.10 1.97
CA LEU A 128 -30.88 -10.56 0.64
C LEU A 128 -32.21 -9.95 0.18
N ASN A 129 -33.05 -9.52 1.11
CA ASN A 129 -34.39 -9.01 0.83
C ASN A 129 -34.51 -7.49 0.99
N SER A 130 -33.41 -6.77 1.28
CA SER A 130 -33.42 -5.31 1.37
C SER A 130 -33.66 -4.69 0.01
N ASP A 131 -34.64 -3.78 -0.08
CA ASP A 131 -34.90 -3.00 -1.28
C ASP A 131 -33.83 -1.92 -1.51
N PHE A 132 -33.70 -1.46 -2.76
CA PHE A 132 -32.84 -0.33 -3.09
C PHE A 132 -33.36 0.97 -2.44
N PRO A 133 -32.57 1.68 -1.62
CA PRO A 133 -33.03 2.90 -0.97
C PRO A 133 -33.16 4.04 -1.99
N LEU A 134 -34.35 4.64 -2.08
CA LEU A 134 -34.62 5.81 -2.92
C LEU A 134 -34.29 7.15 -2.23
N GLN A 135 -34.04 7.12 -0.94
CA GLN A 135 -33.71 8.29 -0.12
C GLN A 135 -32.37 8.03 0.59
N GLY A 136 -31.59 9.09 0.76
CA GLY A 136 -30.34 9.01 1.50
C GLY A 136 -30.59 8.64 2.97
N GLN A 137 -29.63 7.92 3.56
CA GLN A 137 -29.60 7.57 4.97
C GLN A 137 -28.43 8.28 5.65
N SER A 138 -28.50 8.46 6.97
CA SER A 138 -27.38 9.03 7.72
C SER A 138 -26.17 8.10 7.68
N ALA A 139 -24.96 8.66 7.54
CA ALA A 139 -23.73 7.89 7.61
C ALA A 139 -23.56 7.17 8.97
N TRP A 140 -24.11 7.74 10.05
CA TRP A 140 -24.15 7.09 11.37
C TRP A 140 -25.04 5.85 11.37
N GLU A 141 -26.24 5.92 10.79
CA GLU A 141 -27.17 4.78 10.72
C GLU A 141 -26.56 3.63 9.90
N VAL A 142 -25.92 3.96 8.77
CA VAL A 142 -25.22 2.98 7.93
C VAL A 142 -24.07 2.33 8.70
N TYR A 143 -23.32 3.11 9.48
CA TYR A 143 -22.24 2.58 10.30
C TYR A 143 -22.74 1.64 11.40
N ASP A 144 -23.80 2.02 12.11
CA ASP A 144 -24.41 1.18 13.15
C ASP A 144 -24.96 -0.14 12.58
N GLU A 145 -25.57 -0.08 11.39
CA GLU A 145 -25.98 -1.27 10.65
C GLU A 145 -24.76 -2.15 10.32
N LEU A 146 -23.71 -1.56 9.75
CA LEU A 146 -22.47 -2.27 9.39
C LEU A 146 -21.84 -2.99 10.60
N CYS A 147 -21.81 -2.34 11.75
CA CYS A 147 -21.33 -2.90 13.00
C CYS A 147 -22.15 -4.11 13.49
N SER A 148 -23.47 -4.10 13.30
CA SER A 148 -24.37 -5.12 13.83
C SER A 148 -24.62 -6.29 12.84
N THR A 149 -24.54 -6.05 11.54
CA THR A 149 -24.95 -7.02 10.51
C THR A 149 -23.81 -7.59 9.67
N PHE A 150 -22.71 -6.86 9.45
CA PHE A 150 -21.62 -7.28 8.57
C PHE A 150 -20.32 -7.60 9.31
N LEU A 151 -19.80 -6.66 10.12
CA LEU A 151 -18.50 -6.81 10.79
C LEU A 151 -18.33 -8.07 11.67
N PRO A 152 -19.38 -8.61 12.32
CA PRO A 152 -19.25 -9.81 13.15
C PRO A 152 -19.05 -11.12 12.38
N TYR A 153 -19.25 -11.14 11.06
CA TYR A 153 -19.35 -12.36 10.25
C TYR A 153 -18.36 -12.41 9.08
N ASN A 154 -17.13 -11.97 9.30
CA ASN A 154 -16.03 -12.04 8.34
C ASN A 154 -15.38 -13.44 8.29
N VAL A 155 -14.51 -13.66 7.30
CA VAL A 155 -13.80 -14.94 7.09
C VAL A 155 -12.87 -15.32 8.26
N GLY A 156 -12.42 -14.35 9.05
CA GLY A 156 -11.61 -14.59 10.24
C GLY A 156 -10.10 -14.55 10.07
N ASN A 157 -9.61 -14.22 8.87
CA ASN A 157 -8.19 -14.32 8.49
C ASN A 157 -7.23 -13.49 9.35
N ILE A 158 -7.73 -12.49 10.07
CA ILE A 158 -6.92 -11.65 10.97
C ILE A 158 -6.79 -12.24 12.38
N HIS A 159 -7.53 -13.31 12.70
CA HIS A 159 -7.50 -13.96 14.01
C HIS A 159 -6.22 -14.82 14.16
N PRO A 160 -5.51 -14.82 15.31
CA PRO A 160 -4.24 -15.55 15.46
C PRO A 160 -4.32 -17.08 15.34
N HIS A 161 -5.52 -17.64 15.53
CA HIS A 161 -5.81 -19.06 15.34
C HIS A 161 -6.48 -19.37 13.99
N PHE A 162 -6.48 -18.43 13.05
CA PHE A 162 -6.92 -18.71 11.68
C PHE A 162 -5.74 -19.30 10.90
N TRP A 163 -5.82 -20.60 10.60
CA TRP A 163 -4.79 -21.34 9.86
C TRP A 163 -5.34 -21.91 8.54
N GLY A 164 -6.41 -21.29 8.02
CA GLY A 164 -7.05 -21.71 6.77
C GLY A 164 -6.36 -21.09 5.57
N HIS A 165 -6.04 -21.89 4.56
CA HIS A 165 -5.45 -21.43 3.30
C HIS A 165 -4.24 -20.48 3.51
N VAL A 166 -4.10 -19.49 2.64
CA VAL A 166 -2.99 -18.54 2.56
C VAL A 166 -3.54 -17.11 2.51
N TYR A 167 -4.45 -16.81 3.43
CA TYR A 167 -4.95 -15.45 3.62
C TYR A 167 -3.95 -14.67 4.46
N GLY A 168 -3.55 -13.49 3.99
CA GLY A 168 -2.81 -12.55 4.84
C GLY A 168 -3.72 -11.92 5.87
N ALA A 169 -3.15 -11.51 7.00
CA ALA A 169 -3.86 -10.80 8.06
C ALA A 169 -3.86 -9.28 7.85
N GLY A 170 -3.08 -8.77 6.89
CA GLY A 170 -2.81 -7.35 6.73
C GLY A 170 -2.06 -6.76 7.94
N SER A 171 -1.93 -5.45 7.98
CA SER A 171 -1.36 -4.72 9.12
C SER A 171 -2.22 -3.50 9.47
N THR A 172 -2.21 -3.09 10.74
CA THR A 172 -2.94 -1.89 11.18
C THR A 172 -2.44 -0.63 10.47
N ILE A 173 -1.13 -0.56 10.19
CA ILE A 173 -0.54 0.54 9.41
C ILE A 173 -1.02 0.51 7.96
N GLY A 174 -1.13 -0.68 7.36
CA GLY A 174 -1.71 -0.84 6.02
C GLY A 174 -3.15 -0.34 5.96
N ALA A 175 -3.98 -0.63 6.96
CA ALA A 175 -5.35 -0.13 7.03
C ALA A 175 -5.42 1.42 7.11
N LEU A 176 -4.51 2.05 7.85
CA LEU A 176 -4.41 3.52 7.88
C LEU A 176 -3.93 4.10 6.54
N ALA A 177 -3.00 3.41 5.86
CA ALA A 177 -2.56 3.80 4.54
C ALA A 177 -3.71 3.72 3.51
N GLU A 178 -4.57 2.70 3.58
CA GLU A 178 -5.77 2.58 2.75
C GLU A 178 -6.75 3.74 2.98
N PHE A 179 -6.91 4.20 4.23
CA PHE A 179 -7.72 5.40 4.51
C PHE A 179 -7.16 6.64 3.80
N ILE A 180 -5.84 6.83 3.82
CA ILE A 180 -5.18 7.94 3.11
C ILE A 180 -5.39 7.80 1.60
N THR A 181 -5.17 6.60 1.05
CA THR A 181 -5.34 6.32 -0.38
C THR A 181 -6.78 6.61 -0.84
N GLY A 182 -7.78 6.15 -0.09
CA GLY A 182 -9.20 6.40 -0.39
C GLY A 182 -9.59 7.87 -0.25
N THR A 183 -8.93 8.63 0.64
CA THR A 183 -9.18 10.07 0.84
C THR A 183 -8.59 10.91 -0.29
N VAL A 184 -7.33 10.66 -0.66
CA VAL A 184 -6.67 11.42 -1.75
C VAL A 184 -7.20 11.00 -3.11
N ASN A 185 -7.64 9.74 -3.26
CA ASN A 185 -8.31 9.20 -4.44
C ASN A 185 -7.63 9.61 -5.77
N THR A 186 -6.31 9.50 -5.83
CA THR A 186 -5.52 10.01 -6.95
C THR A 186 -5.72 9.17 -8.21
N MET A 187 -6.20 9.81 -9.28
CA MET A 187 -6.13 9.24 -10.63
C MET A 187 -4.80 9.63 -11.29
N SER A 188 -3.91 8.65 -11.49
CA SER A 188 -2.57 8.88 -12.04
C SER A 188 -2.52 8.91 -13.57
N TRP A 189 -3.32 9.79 -14.20
CA TRP A 189 -3.34 9.99 -15.65
C TRP A 189 -2.60 11.27 -16.07
N GLY A 190 -1.39 11.12 -16.63
CA GLY A 190 -0.57 12.22 -17.14
C GLY A 190 0.04 13.12 -16.05
N GLY A 191 0.94 14.02 -16.47
CA GLY A 191 1.64 14.95 -15.59
C GLY A 191 2.71 14.30 -14.68
N GLN A 192 3.30 15.11 -13.81
CA GLN A 192 4.20 14.63 -12.76
C GLN A 192 3.43 14.52 -11.45
N GLN A 193 3.31 13.32 -10.91
CA GLN A 193 2.60 13.05 -9.67
C GLN A 193 3.50 12.28 -8.69
N SER A 194 3.46 12.66 -7.41
CA SER A 194 4.28 12.03 -6.37
C SER A 194 4.00 10.53 -6.22
N SER A 195 2.76 10.09 -6.44
CA SER A 195 2.33 8.69 -6.41
C SER A 195 3.14 7.80 -7.36
N ILE A 196 3.42 8.28 -8.58
CA ILE A 196 4.19 7.54 -9.60
C ILE A 196 5.63 7.31 -9.12
N TYR A 197 6.27 8.36 -8.59
CA TYR A 197 7.63 8.25 -8.08
C TYR A 197 7.70 7.38 -6.81
N LEU A 198 6.67 7.44 -5.97
CA LEU A 198 6.55 6.58 -4.79
C LEU A 198 6.43 5.11 -5.17
N GLU A 199 5.58 4.75 -6.14
CA GLU A 199 5.49 3.37 -6.64
C GLU A 199 6.83 2.89 -7.20
N CYS A 200 7.49 3.68 -8.04
CA CYS A 200 8.84 3.36 -8.54
C CYS A 200 9.84 3.10 -7.40
N LYS A 201 9.77 3.90 -6.32
CA LYS A 201 10.64 3.74 -5.17
C LYS A 201 10.34 2.47 -4.38
N VAL A 202 9.07 2.17 -4.15
CA VAL A 202 8.62 0.94 -3.49
C VAL A 202 9.03 -0.28 -4.30
N LEU A 203 8.85 -0.25 -5.63
CA LEU A 203 9.30 -1.32 -6.52
C LEU A 203 10.80 -1.54 -6.44
N SER A 204 11.61 -0.47 -6.38
CA SER A 204 13.05 -0.61 -6.17
C SER A 204 13.40 -1.27 -4.83
N TRP A 205 12.69 -0.93 -3.75
CA TRP A 205 12.85 -1.61 -2.46
C TRP A 205 12.46 -3.09 -2.53
N LEU A 206 11.38 -3.42 -3.23
CA LEU A 206 10.92 -4.79 -3.42
C LEU A 206 11.91 -5.60 -4.26
N LYS A 207 12.44 -5.04 -5.36
CA LYS A 207 13.52 -5.69 -6.14
C LYS A 207 14.73 -5.99 -5.27
N HIS A 208 15.17 -5.00 -4.47
CA HIS A 208 16.27 -5.18 -3.53
C HIS A 208 15.99 -6.25 -2.46
N LEU A 209 14.80 -6.22 -1.86
CA LEU A 209 14.34 -7.17 -0.84
C LEU A 209 14.42 -8.61 -1.35
N ILE A 210 13.96 -8.82 -2.59
CA ILE A 210 13.89 -10.12 -3.24
C ILE A 210 15.26 -10.56 -3.80
N GLY A 211 16.20 -9.63 -3.98
CA GLY A 211 17.50 -9.89 -4.61
C GLY A 211 17.46 -9.86 -6.13
N PHE A 212 16.38 -9.35 -6.72
CA PHE A 212 16.26 -9.15 -8.16
C PHE A 212 17.19 -8.00 -8.62
N PRO A 213 17.60 -7.94 -9.91
CA PRO A 213 18.35 -6.80 -10.42
C PRO A 213 17.67 -5.48 -10.01
N ASN A 214 18.45 -4.52 -9.51
CA ASN A 214 17.92 -3.24 -9.02
C ASN A 214 18.47 -2.04 -9.82
N ASP A 215 18.84 -2.30 -11.06
CA ASP A 215 19.28 -1.31 -12.05
C ASP A 215 18.22 -1.14 -13.16
N GLU A 216 18.57 -0.43 -14.23
CA GLU A 216 17.70 -0.11 -15.37
C GLU A 216 17.30 -1.33 -16.22
N THR A 217 17.93 -2.50 -16.03
CA THR A 217 17.59 -3.73 -16.77
C THR A 217 16.30 -4.39 -16.29
N SER A 218 15.71 -3.89 -15.21
CA SER A 218 14.56 -4.49 -14.53
C SER A 218 13.56 -3.43 -14.06
N SER A 219 12.29 -3.78 -14.12
CA SER A 219 11.20 -2.94 -13.61
C SER A 219 10.13 -3.80 -12.93
N GLY A 220 9.09 -3.16 -12.44
CA GLY A 220 7.94 -3.83 -11.85
C GLY A 220 6.68 -2.97 -11.98
N ILE A 221 5.57 -3.53 -11.52
CA ILE A 221 4.28 -2.84 -11.44
C ILE A 221 3.49 -3.46 -10.30
N LEU A 222 2.80 -2.63 -9.51
CA LEU A 222 1.88 -3.13 -8.50
C LEU A 222 0.55 -3.51 -9.16
N VAL A 223 0.08 -4.73 -8.89
CA VAL A 223 -1.19 -5.26 -9.39
C VAL A 223 -1.97 -5.92 -8.26
N SER A 224 -3.24 -6.21 -8.49
CA SER A 224 -4.15 -6.77 -7.47
C SER A 224 -3.76 -8.15 -6.95
N GLY A 225 -2.83 -8.85 -7.61
CA GLY A 225 -2.21 -10.06 -7.10
C GLY A 225 -1.51 -10.88 -8.18
N THR A 226 -0.93 -12.00 -7.75
CA THR A 226 -0.07 -12.85 -8.56
C THR A 226 -0.76 -13.38 -9.81
N SER A 227 -2.09 -13.62 -9.77
CA SER A 227 -2.83 -14.02 -10.99
C SER A 227 -2.74 -12.97 -12.10
N VAL A 228 -2.86 -11.68 -11.78
CA VAL A 228 -2.72 -10.59 -12.76
C VAL A 228 -1.26 -10.42 -13.15
N ALA A 229 -0.33 -10.52 -12.19
CA ALA A 229 1.10 -10.43 -12.48
C ALA A 229 1.56 -11.53 -13.46
N THR A 230 1.08 -12.77 -13.30
CA THR A 230 1.33 -13.87 -14.24
C THR A 230 0.76 -13.58 -15.63
N ILE A 231 -0.45 -13.02 -15.73
CA ILE A 231 -1.03 -12.63 -17.03
C ILE A 231 -0.12 -11.61 -17.72
N VAL A 232 0.33 -10.59 -16.98
CA VAL A 232 1.24 -9.56 -17.50
C VAL A 232 2.57 -10.20 -17.93
N ALA A 233 3.18 -11.05 -17.10
CA ALA A 233 4.43 -11.74 -17.42
C ALA A 233 4.31 -12.59 -18.69
N LEU A 234 3.22 -13.36 -18.81
CA LEU A 234 2.95 -14.20 -19.97
C LEU A 234 2.72 -13.36 -21.23
N ALA A 235 2.00 -12.25 -21.14
CA ALA A 235 1.82 -11.31 -22.25
C ALA A 235 3.15 -10.67 -22.69
N VAL A 236 4.02 -10.28 -21.75
CA VAL A 236 5.36 -9.76 -22.06
C VAL A 236 6.22 -10.82 -22.75
N ALA A 237 6.21 -12.07 -22.25
CA ALA A 237 6.94 -13.17 -22.86
C ALA A 237 6.45 -13.43 -24.31
N ARG A 238 5.13 -13.43 -24.53
CA ARG A 238 4.55 -13.62 -25.87
C ARG A 238 4.99 -12.55 -26.85
N LYS A 239 4.98 -11.29 -26.41
CA LYS A 239 5.43 -10.16 -27.21
C LYS A 239 6.94 -10.25 -27.51
N LYS A 240 7.77 -10.61 -26.53
CA LYS A 240 9.22 -10.82 -26.71
C LYS A 240 9.50 -11.88 -27.78
N PHE A 241 8.68 -12.93 -27.82
CA PHE A 241 8.84 -14.01 -28.79
C PHE A 241 8.01 -13.86 -30.07
N HIS A 242 7.55 -12.64 -30.37
CA HIS A 242 6.83 -12.28 -31.59
C HIS A 242 5.54 -13.09 -31.82
N GLU A 243 4.81 -13.40 -30.74
CA GLU A 243 3.55 -14.17 -30.80
C GLU A 243 3.70 -15.56 -31.46
N ARG A 244 4.92 -16.12 -31.47
CA ARG A 244 5.15 -17.51 -31.87
C ARG A 244 4.40 -18.46 -30.95
N ASN A 245 4.17 -19.69 -31.45
CA ASN A 245 3.54 -20.73 -30.65
C ASN A 245 4.32 -20.93 -29.35
N MET A 246 3.62 -20.78 -28.23
CA MET A 246 4.19 -20.82 -26.89
C MET A 246 3.62 -21.99 -26.11
N ILE A 247 4.51 -22.74 -25.49
CA ILE A 247 4.18 -23.84 -24.58
C ILE A 247 4.50 -23.41 -23.15
N ILE A 248 3.53 -23.54 -22.26
CA ILE A 248 3.69 -23.30 -20.83
C ILE A 248 4.11 -24.61 -20.17
N TYR A 249 5.22 -24.60 -19.45
CA TYR A 249 5.70 -25.72 -18.65
C TYR A 249 5.54 -25.37 -17.18
N CYS A 250 4.71 -26.12 -16.46
CA CYS A 250 4.47 -25.90 -15.05
C CYS A 250 4.33 -27.23 -14.31
N SER A 251 4.43 -27.20 -12.98
CA SER A 251 4.28 -28.39 -12.16
C SER A 251 2.80 -28.78 -12.12
N LYS A 252 2.50 -30.08 -11.95
CA LYS A 252 1.14 -30.53 -11.65
C LYS A 252 0.55 -29.91 -10.36
N ASP A 253 1.42 -29.40 -9.47
CA ASP A 253 1.03 -28.75 -8.21
C ASP A 253 0.97 -27.21 -8.32
N THR A 254 1.22 -26.66 -9.52
CA THR A 254 1.17 -25.22 -9.76
C THR A 254 -0.25 -24.67 -9.59
N HIS A 255 -0.35 -23.40 -9.18
CA HIS A 255 -1.62 -22.76 -8.94
C HIS A 255 -2.48 -22.63 -10.22
N SER A 256 -3.80 -22.76 -10.06
CA SER A 256 -4.76 -22.70 -11.18
C SER A 256 -4.77 -21.37 -11.96
N CYS A 257 -4.09 -20.33 -11.46
CA CYS A 257 -3.95 -19.06 -12.18
C CYS A 257 -3.22 -19.21 -13.50
N ILE A 258 -2.30 -20.18 -13.64
CA ILE A 258 -1.57 -20.40 -14.89
C ILE A 258 -2.52 -20.79 -16.02
N THR A 259 -3.41 -21.75 -15.78
CA THR A 259 -4.43 -22.15 -16.76
C THR A 259 -5.38 -20.99 -17.09
N ARG A 260 -5.72 -20.15 -16.10
CA ARG A 260 -6.55 -18.96 -16.33
C ARG A 260 -5.83 -17.92 -17.19
N ALA A 261 -4.55 -17.68 -16.94
CA ALA A 261 -3.71 -16.77 -17.72
C ALA A 261 -3.57 -17.26 -19.17
N ALA A 262 -3.33 -18.56 -19.36
CA ALA A 262 -3.31 -19.18 -20.68
C ALA A 262 -4.63 -18.96 -21.44
N ASN A 263 -5.77 -19.24 -20.81
CA ASN A 263 -7.09 -19.05 -21.42
C ASN A 263 -7.36 -17.58 -21.80
N LEU A 264 -7.02 -16.64 -20.92
CA LEU A 264 -7.23 -15.20 -21.17
C LEU A 264 -6.37 -14.68 -22.32
N LEU A 265 -5.20 -15.28 -22.55
CA LEU A 265 -4.30 -14.94 -23.64
C LEU A 265 -4.45 -15.87 -24.84
N ASN A 266 -5.54 -16.65 -24.91
CA ASN A 266 -5.84 -17.55 -26.02
C ASN A 266 -4.70 -18.55 -26.33
N ILE A 267 -4.07 -19.08 -25.27
CA ILE A 267 -3.16 -20.23 -25.35
C ILE A 267 -4.00 -21.48 -25.12
N ASN A 268 -3.98 -22.37 -26.12
CA ASN A 268 -4.71 -23.62 -26.07
C ASN A 268 -4.25 -24.51 -24.92
N LYS A 269 -5.17 -25.29 -24.36
CA LYS A 269 -4.88 -26.19 -23.24
C LYS A 269 -3.80 -27.23 -23.59
N GLU A 270 -3.72 -27.62 -24.85
CA GLU A 270 -2.72 -28.56 -25.39
C GLU A 270 -1.29 -27.98 -25.34
N ASN A 271 -1.15 -26.66 -25.25
CA ASN A 271 0.11 -25.95 -25.06
C ASN A 271 0.43 -25.74 -23.57
N ILE A 272 -0.23 -26.44 -22.65
CA ILE A 272 0.12 -26.46 -21.22
C ILE A 272 0.61 -27.85 -20.87
N VAL A 273 1.90 -27.96 -20.59
CA VAL A 273 2.57 -29.19 -20.19
C VAL A 273 2.73 -29.20 -18.68
N TYR A 274 2.02 -30.12 -18.03
CA TYR A 274 2.14 -30.38 -16.60
C TYR A 274 3.28 -31.37 -16.36
N VAL A 275 4.40 -30.87 -15.85
CA VAL A 275 5.58 -31.65 -15.50
C VAL A 275 5.33 -32.39 -14.18
N PRO A 276 5.71 -33.67 -14.06
CA PRO A 276 5.62 -34.40 -12.80
C PRO A 276 6.48 -33.76 -11.71
N THR A 277 6.19 -34.10 -10.45
CA THR A 277 6.99 -33.68 -9.30
C THR A 277 7.80 -34.83 -8.73
N ASN A 278 8.95 -34.49 -8.16
CA ASN A 278 9.80 -35.40 -7.40
C ASN A 278 9.21 -35.69 -6.00
N GLU A 279 9.93 -36.47 -5.19
CA GLU A 279 9.51 -36.84 -3.83
C GLU A 279 9.33 -35.63 -2.89
N GLN A 280 10.05 -34.54 -3.14
CA GLN A 280 9.95 -33.26 -2.41
C GLN A 280 8.82 -32.38 -2.94
N ARG A 281 8.00 -32.87 -3.87
CA ARG A 281 6.92 -32.14 -4.55
C ARG A 281 7.41 -30.96 -5.40
N GLN A 282 8.68 -30.94 -5.76
CA GLN A 282 9.25 -29.96 -6.67
C GLN A 282 9.09 -30.46 -8.11
N MET A 283 9.00 -29.55 -9.08
CA MET A 283 9.06 -29.87 -10.50
C MET A 283 10.30 -30.72 -10.81
N ASP A 284 10.10 -31.85 -11.48
CA ASP A 284 11.21 -32.72 -11.89
C ASP A 284 11.94 -32.09 -13.09
N LEU A 285 13.18 -31.65 -12.87
CA LEU A 285 14.01 -31.01 -13.89
C LEU A 285 14.37 -31.94 -15.06
N GLN A 286 14.56 -33.25 -14.82
CA GLN A 286 14.87 -34.20 -15.89
C GLN A 286 13.63 -34.41 -16.77
N ALA A 287 12.46 -34.54 -16.15
CA ALA A 287 11.21 -34.64 -16.88
C ALA A 287 10.89 -33.36 -17.67
N LEU A 288 11.15 -32.18 -17.08
CA LEU A 288 11.04 -30.90 -17.78
C LEU A 288 11.98 -30.86 -19.00
N GLU A 289 13.26 -31.19 -18.82
CA GLU A 289 14.25 -31.14 -19.91
C GLU A 289 13.87 -32.06 -21.08
N ALA A 290 13.26 -33.21 -20.77
CA ALA A 290 12.79 -34.18 -21.76
C ALA A 290 11.54 -33.73 -22.53
N CYS A 291 10.67 -32.88 -21.96
CA CYS A 291 9.44 -32.44 -22.61
C CYS A 291 9.54 -31.09 -23.32
N ILE A 292 10.63 -30.34 -23.15
CA ILE A 292 10.82 -29.05 -23.84
C ILE A 292 10.95 -29.29 -25.35
N ASP A 293 10.00 -28.74 -26.11
CA ASP A 293 10.06 -28.69 -27.57
C ASP A 293 11.16 -27.70 -28.03
N PRO A 294 12.19 -28.17 -28.76
CA PRO A 294 13.26 -27.31 -29.25
C PRO A 294 12.80 -26.30 -30.32
N ASN A 295 11.63 -26.48 -30.91
CA ASN A 295 11.10 -25.62 -31.99
C ASN A 295 10.05 -24.60 -31.50
N ALA A 296 9.65 -24.67 -30.22
CA ALA A 296 8.65 -23.78 -29.64
C ALA A 296 9.30 -22.80 -28.65
N CYS A 297 8.60 -21.69 -28.40
CA CYS A 297 8.93 -20.80 -27.29
C CYS A 297 8.35 -21.39 -26.00
N GLY A 298 9.08 -21.31 -24.90
CA GLY A 298 8.67 -21.87 -23.62
C GLY A 298 8.40 -20.80 -22.57
N PHE A 299 7.37 -21.00 -21.77
CA PHE A 299 7.12 -20.24 -20.54
C PHE A 299 7.19 -21.20 -19.36
N ILE A 300 8.33 -21.24 -18.67
CA ILE A 300 8.58 -22.15 -17.56
C ILE A 300 8.17 -21.46 -16.26
N VAL A 301 7.30 -22.10 -15.49
CA VAL A 301 6.77 -21.60 -14.22
C VAL A 301 7.41 -22.35 -13.06
N GLY A 302 8.37 -21.73 -12.39
CA GLY A 302 8.87 -22.20 -11.09
C GLY A 302 8.00 -21.70 -9.95
N SER A 303 7.70 -22.57 -8.98
CA SER A 303 6.92 -22.23 -7.80
C SER A 303 7.84 -21.93 -6.62
N ALA A 304 7.83 -20.71 -6.12
CA ALA A 304 8.48 -20.33 -4.86
C ALA A 304 7.46 -20.44 -3.71
N GLY A 305 7.02 -21.68 -3.42
CA GLY A 305 6.00 -21.98 -2.41
C GLY A 305 4.62 -22.26 -3.02
N THR A 306 4.40 -23.51 -3.41
CA THR A 306 3.09 -24.01 -3.88
C THR A 306 2.00 -23.87 -2.80
N VAL A 307 0.76 -23.65 -3.22
CA VAL A 307 -0.37 -23.44 -2.28
C VAL A 307 -0.68 -24.69 -1.45
N GLY A 308 -0.54 -25.88 -2.05
CA GLY A 308 -0.94 -27.14 -1.42
C GLY A 308 -0.01 -27.58 -0.30
N THR A 309 1.30 -27.52 -0.52
CA THR A 309 2.31 -28.08 0.40
C THR A 309 3.42 -27.10 0.78
N GLY A 310 3.47 -25.91 0.17
CA GLY A 310 4.58 -24.98 0.36
C GLY A 310 5.87 -25.41 -0.34
N ALA A 311 5.83 -26.40 -1.25
CA ALA A 311 7.00 -26.84 -2.01
C ALA A 311 7.63 -25.67 -2.80
N ILE A 312 8.96 -25.63 -2.80
CA ILE A 312 9.77 -24.64 -3.52
C ILE A 312 10.53 -25.40 -4.60
N ASP A 313 10.29 -25.08 -5.87
CA ASP A 313 11.00 -25.71 -6.98
C ASP A 313 12.50 -25.37 -6.96
N ASP A 314 13.32 -26.18 -7.63
CA ASP A 314 14.75 -25.87 -7.80
C ASP A 314 14.92 -24.69 -8.78
N LEU A 315 14.77 -23.46 -8.26
CA LEU A 315 14.80 -22.23 -9.04
C LEU A 315 16.16 -22.03 -9.73
N GLN A 316 17.25 -22.44 -9.08
CA GLN A 316 18.59 -22.38 -9.66
C GLN A 316 18.71 -23.34 -10.84
N GLY A 317 18.28 -24.59 -10.67
CA GLY A 317 18.31 -25.60 -11.73
C GLY A 317 17.40 -25.23 -12.92
N LEU A 318 16.23 -24.62 -12.66
CA LEU A 318 15.36 -24.06 -13.69
C LEU A 318 16.07 -22.93 -14.46
N ALA A 319 16.69 -21.98 -13.76
CA ALA A 319 17.45 -20.90 -14.39
C ALA A 319 18.64 -21.42 -15.21
N ASP A 320 19.34 -22.45 -14.71
CA ASP A 320 20.45 -23.10 -15.43
C ASP A 320 19.96 -23.82 -16.70
N LEU A 321 18.82 -24.51 -16.64
CA LEU A 321 18.20 -25.12 -17.80
C LEU A 321 17.85 -24.07 -18.87
N CYS A 322 17.23 -22.96 -18.47
CA CYS A 322 16.89 -21.86 -19.38
C CYS A 322 18.15 -21.24 -20.00
N ALA A 323 19.19 -20.99 -19.21
CA ALA A 323 20.42 -20.36 -19.69
C ALA A 323 21.25 -21.24 -20.63
N ARG A 324 21.26 -22.57 -20.43
CA ARG A 324 22.01 -23.52 -21.28
C ARG A 324 21.37 -23.74 -22.64
N ARG A 325 20.06 -23.50 -22.76
CA ARG A 325 19.34 -23.76 -24.00
C ARG A 325 19.40 -22.54 -24.91
N SER A 326 19.54 -22.77 -26.21
CA SER A 326 19.51 -21.72 -27.23
C SER A 326 18.11 -21.35 -27.69
N ASN A 327 17.07 -22.03 -27.18
CA ASN A 327 15.69 -21.74 -27.54
C ASN A 327 15.11 -20.64 -26.64
N ASP A 328 14.03 -20.05 -27.14
CA ASP A 328 13.34 -18.92 -26.53
C ASP A 328 12.53 -19.38 -25.29
N LEU A 329 13.22 -19.52 -24.16
CA LEU A 329 12.63 -19.86 -22.86
C LEU A 329 12.52 -18.61 -21.98
N TRP A 330 11.33 -18.41 -21.40
CA TRP A 330 11.06 -17.41 -20.37
C TRP A 330 10.89 -18.11 -19.03
N PHE A 331 11.70 -17.74 -18.03
CA PHE A 331 11.59 -18.25 -16.67
C PHE A 331 10.76 -17.31 -15.79
N HIS A 332 9.54 -17.73 -15.45
CA HIS A 332 8.67 -17.05 -14.51
C HIS A 332 8.67 -17.75 -13.15
N VAL A 333 8.76 -16.98 -12.07
CA VAL A 333 8.58 -17.50 -10.71
C VAL A 333 7.23 -17.04 -10.15
N ASP A 334 6.35 -18.00 -9.87
CA ASP A 334 5.17 -17.79 -9.03
C ASP A 334 5.59 -17.95 -7.57
N GLY A 335 5.78 -16.82 -6.91
CA GLY A 335 6.13 -16.73 -5.51
C GLY A 335 5.07 -16.04 -4.66
N ALA A 336 3.79 -16.18 -5.04
CA ALA A 336 2.65 -15.54 -4.41
C ALA A 336 2.74 -15.52 -2.87
N ILE A 337 3.16 -16.63 -2.28
CA ILE A 337 3.33 -16.76 -0.83
C ILE A 337 4.82 -16.74 -0.46
N GLY A 338 5.61 -17.63 -1.07
CA GLY A 338 6.93 -17.97 -0.52
C GLY A 338 8.07 -17.06 -0.94
N ALA A 339 7.94 -16.23 -1.99
CA ALA A 339 9.06 -15.40 -2.45
C ALA A 339 9.66 -14.54 -1.33
N VAL A 340 8.82 -13.93 -0.49
CA VAL A 340 9.26 -13.06 0.60
C VAL A 340 10.07 -13.80 1.67
N ALA A 341 9.98 -15.14 1.76
CA ALA A 341 10.78 -15.93 2.68
C ALA A 341 12.29 -15.92 2.32
N CYS A 342 12.68 -15.44 1.13
CA CYS A 342 14.07 -15.16 0.79
C CYS A 342 14.74 -14.17 1.78
N CYS A 343 13.96 -13.33 2.46
CA CYS A 343 14.44 -12.38 3.47
C CYS A 343 14.92 -13.07 4.76
N SER A 344 14.43 -14.29 5.02
CA SER A 344 14.84 -15.05 6.18
C SER A 344 16.22 -15.65 5.96
N LYS A 345 17.20 -15.29 6.81
CA LYS A 345 18.56 -15.88 6.73
C LYS A 345 18.55 -17.41 6.72
N ARG A 346 17.58 -18.03 7.39
CA ARG A 346 17.41 -19.49 7.47
C ARG A 346 16.84 -20.10 6.18
N LEU A 347 15.90 -19.41 5.52
CA LEU A 347 15.20 -19.95 4.35
C LEU A 347 15.80 -19.48 3.03
N ARG A 348 16.55 -18.36 3.02
CA ARG A 348 17.19 -17.77 1.84
C ARG A 348 17.91 -18.78 0.94
N PRO A 349 18.65 -19.78 1.44
CA PRO A 349 19.32 -20.76 0.58
C PRO A 349 18.36 -21.56 -0.32
N LEU A 350 17.07 -21.67 0.04
CA LEU A 350 16.06 -22.38 -0.76
C LEU A 350 15.57 -21.56 -1.96
N PHE A 351 15.88 -20.26 -2.01
CA PHE A 351 15.41 -19.33 -3.05
C PHE A 351 16.54 -18.87 -3.98
N ILE A 352 17.68 -19.54 -3.96
CA ILE A 352 18.78 -19.26 -4.90
C ILE A 352 18.28 -19.49 -6.33
N GLY A 353 18.56 -18.57 -7.24
CA GLY A 353 18.10 -18.59 -8.63
C GLY A 353 16.88 -17.71 -8.88
N LEU A 354 16.23 -17.21 -7.83
CA LEU A 354 15.12 -16.27 -7.95
C LEU A 354 15.57 -14.95 -8.60
N GLU A 355 16.80 -14.50 -8.32
CA GLU A 355 17.45 -13.34 -8.96
C GLU A 355 17.71 -13.50 -10.46
N ARG A 356 17.58 -14.73 -10.99
CA ARG A 356 17.85 -15.08 -12.39
C ARG A 356 16.56 -15.27 -13.21
N ALA A 357 15.39 -15.14 -12.60
CA ALA A 357 14.13 -15.23 -13.32
C ALA A 357 13.95 -14.06 -14.30
N ASP A 358 13.26 -14.30 -15.42
CA ASP A 358 12.84 -13.21 -16.33
C ASP A 358 11.68 -12.40 -15.72
N SER A 359 10.85 -13.04 -14.87
CA SER A 359 9.83 -12.35 -14.06
C SER A 359 9.48 -13.09 -12.79
N ILE A 360 9.09 -12.34 -11.75
CA ILE A 360 8.62 -12.87 -10.47
C ILE A 360 7.29 -12.22 -10.14
N ALA A 361 6.32 -13.02 -9.68
CA ALA A 361 5.08 -12.54 -9.09
C ALA A 361 5.00 -12.94 -7.62
N PHE A 362 4.68 -12.00 -6.73
CA PHE A 362 4.46 -12.30 -5.31
C PHE A 362 3.46 -11.33 -4.69
N ASP A 363 2.72 -11.78 -3.67
CA ASP A 363 1.65 -11.01 -3.06
C ASP A 363 2.10 -10.38 -1.74
N LEU A 364 2.13 -9.05 -1.71
CA LEU A 364 2.36 -8.32 -0.45
C LEU A 364 1.24 -8.61 0.55
N HIS A 365 -0.01 -8.72 0.08
CA HIS A 365 -1.18 -8.95 0.93
C HIS A 365 -1.29 -10.37 1.53
N LYS A 366 -0.30 -11.24 1.34
CA LYS A 366 -0.29 -12.60 1.91
C LYS A 366 0.64 -12.73 3.11
N TRP A 367 1.91 -12.40 2.94
CA TRP A 367 2.93 -12.67 3.97
C TRP A 367 3.87 -11.49 4.24
N LEU A 368 3.50 -10.28 3.80
CA LEU A 368 4.12 -9.01 4.15
C LEU A 368 3.05 -8.06 4.73
#